data_AF-A0A1H7XYJ6-F1
#
_entry.id   AF-A0A1H7XYJ6-F1
#
_cell.length_a   1.000
_cell.length_b   1.000
_cell.length_c   1.000
_cell.angle_alpha   90.00
_cell.angle_beta   90.00
_cell.angle_gamma   90.00
#
_symmetry.space_group_name_H-M   'P 1'
#
loop_
_entity.id
_entity.type
_entity.pdbx_description
1 polymer ?
#
loop_
_entity_poly.entity_id
_entity_poly.type
_entity_poly.pdbx_seq_one_letter_code
_entity_poly.pdbx_strand_id
1 'polypeptide(L)'
;MREGDYMTKSSDDYREAVRLCRESGFSENRVYTLCRLLLFIYRDTYLAAKEDNEIKEMTPEEIAASKRECRDLFLYLFTKPVEESLEEQQQLIDKLIKLIWFREKIDYILDQVANFKGYGYGYAYKMIIKMSYFDEVYRTNKDIYDSLGPGVKKTNFYAKRKTGILLFGIKMWRYALRRQKEEMEAGIIPYKELPDPQENLRDLPPIESL
;
A
#
# COMPACT_ATOMS: atom_id res chain seq x y z
N MET A 1 -22.09 36.93 9.40
CA MET A 1 -21.27 35.86 10.00
C MET A 1 -22.21 34.69 10.28
N ARG A 2 -22.14 33.62 9.47
CA ARG A 2 -22.77 32.32 9.76
C ARG A 2 -21.71 31.26 9.51
N GLU A 3 -21.37 30.55 10.56
CA GLU A 3 -20.64 29.29 10.53
C GLU A 3 -21.43 28.30 9.65
N GLY A 4 -20.71 27.58 8.80
CA GLY A 4 -21.27 26.66 7.83
C GLY A 4 -20.20 25.71 7.32
N ASP A 5 -19.92 24.71 8.14
CA ASP A 5 -19.58 23.35 7.73
C ASP A 5 -18.41 23.17 6.75
N TYR A 6 -17.18 23.22 7.28
CA TYR A 6 -16.00 22.64 6.61
C TYR A 6 -15.98 21.11 6.79
N MET A 7 -17.09 20.44 6.50
CA MET A 7 -17.08 19.02 6.19
C MET A 7 -16.47 18.89 4.79
N THR A 8 -15.14 18.76 4.74
CA THR A 8 -14.39 18.51 3.52
C THR A 8 -15.03 17.35 2.76
N LYS A 9 -15.79 17.64 1.69
CA LYS A 9 -16.11 16.65 0.65
C LYS A 9 -14.82 15.94 0.31
N SER A 10 -14.83 14.62 0.36
CA SER A 10 -13.63 13.88 0.03
C SER A 10 -13.20 14.21 -1.39
N SER A 11 -11.91 14.50 -1.59
CA SER A 11 -11.40 14.90 -2.91
C SER A 11 -11.74 13.83 -3.95
N ASP A 12 -11.97 14.21 -5.21
CA ASP A 12 -12.28 13.24 -6.27
C ASP A 12 -11.22 12.12 -6.38
N ASP A 13 -9.95 12.42 -6.08
CA ASP A 13 -8.88 11.42 -5.97
C ASP A 13 -9.10 10.34 -4.89
N TYR A 14 -9.72 10.70 -3.76
CA TYR A 14 -10.07 9.73 -2.73
C TYR A 14 -11.18 8.81 -3.22
N ARG A 15 -12.23 9.37 -3.84
CA ARG A 15 -13.33 8.59 -4.42
C ARG A 15 -12.81 7.59 -5.45
N GLU A 16 -11.87 8.02 -6.28
CA GLU A 16 -11.22 7.15 -7.24
C GLU A 16 -10.33 6.10 -6.58
N ALA A 17 -9.58 6.45 -5.53
CA ALA A 17 -8.83 5.45 -4.74
C ALA A 17 -9.78 4.40 -4.10
N VAL A 18 -10.94 4.82 -3.59
CA VAL A 18 -11.98 3.93 -3.06
C VAL A 18 -12.56 3.05 -4.18
N ARG A 19 -12.83 3.61 -5.36
CA ARG A 19 -13.28 2.85 -6.54
C ARG A 19 -12.30 1.73 -6.86
N LEU A 20 -10.99 2.03 -6.92
CA LEU A 20 -9.96 1.02 -7.17
C LEU A 20 -9.95 -0.09 -6.12
N CYS A 21 -10.19 0.24 -4.84
CA CYS A 21 -10.31 -0.74 -3.76
C CYS A 21 -11.49 -1.68 -4.02
N ARG A 22 -12.68 -1.11 -4.24
CA ARG A 22 -13.94 -1.85 -4.40
C ARG A 22 -13.97 -2.70 -5.66
N GLU A 23 -13.44 -2.20 -6.78
CA GLU A 23 -13.23 -2.98 -8.01
C GLU A 23 -12.30 -4.19 -7.81
N SER A 24 -11.41 -4.13 -6.82
CA SER A 24 -10.53 -5.24 -6.48
C SER A 24 -11.13 -6.14 -5.40
N GLY A 25 -12.39 -5.93 -5.01
CA GLY A 25 -13.10 -6.73 -4.01
C GLY A 25 -12.90 -6.29 -2.56
N PHE A 26 -12.36 -5.10 -2.29
CA PHE A 26 -12.06 -4.65 -0.93
C PHE A 26 -12.70 -3.32 -0.57
N SER A 27 -13.08 -3.16 0.70
CA SER A 27 -13.39 -1.87 1.29
C SER A 27 -12.13 -1.03 1.42
N GLU A 28 -12.30 0.28 1.34
CA GLU A 28 -11.25 1.24 1.61
C GLU A 28 -10.69 1.12 3.03
N ASN A 29 -11.53 0.75 4.01
CA ASN A 29 -11.09 0.59 5.40
C ASN A 29 -10.15 -0.60 5.55
N ARG A 30 -10.48 -1.73 4.93
CA ARG A 30 -9.62 -2.91 4.93
C ARG A 30 -8.26 -2.61 4.32
N VAL A 31 -8.24 -2.05 3.11
CA VAL A 31 -6.98 -1.69 2.42
C VAL A 31 -6.17 -0.72 3.26
N TYR A 32 -6.80 0.29 3.85
CA TYR A 32 -6.14 1.25 4.72
C TYR A 32 -5.52 0.59 5.95
N THR A 33 -6.26 -0.27 6.65
CA THR A 33 -5.80 -0.96 7.86
C THR A 33 -4.61 -1.86 7.57
N LEU A 34 -4.73 -2.77 6.59
CA LEU A 34 -3.65 -3.70 6.25
C LEU A 34 -2.40 -2.97 5.75
N CYS A 35 -2.57 -1.95 4.91
CA CYS A 35 -1.45 -1.17 4.40
C CYS A 35 -0.74 -0.40 5.51
N ARG A 36 -1.48 0.12 6.50
CA ARG A 36 -0.87 0.83 7.64
C ARG A 36 0.01 -0.04 8.50
N LEU A 37 -0.27 -1.35 8.62
CA LEU A 37 0.60 -2.27 9.35
C LEU A 37 2.01 -2.21 8.79
N LEU A 38 2.16 -2.39 7.47
CA LEU A 38 3.45 -2.30 6.79
C LEU A 38 4.09 -0.92 7.00
N LEU A 39 3.34 0.13 6.69
CA LEU A 39 3.89 1.49 6.70
C LEU A 39 4.40 1.93 8.08
N PHE A 40 3.75 1.49 9.15
CA PHE A 40 4.06 1.96 10.50
C PHE A 40 5.27 1.26 11.10
N ILE A 41 5.53 0.00 10.73
CA ILE A 41 6.69 -0.73 11.24
C ILE A 41 7.90 -0.69 10.29
N TYR A 42 7.70 -0.33 9.02
CA TYR A 42 8.74 -0.41 8.00
C TYR A 42 10.07 0.24 8.40
N ARG A 43 10.06 1.53 8.76
CA ARG A 43 11.30 2.29 8.99
C ARG A 43 12.11 1.65 10.12
N ASP A 44 11.47 1.41 11.25
CA ASP A 44 12.15 0.94 12.46
C ASP A 44 12.69 -0.48 12.24
N THR A 45 11.88 -1.38 11.67
CA THR A 45 12.32 -2.74 11.34
C THR A 45 13.42 -2.75 10.28
N TYR A 46 13.33 -1.92 9.24
CA TYR A 46 14.33 -1.85 8.18
C TYR A 46 15.68 -1.32 8.70
N LEU A 47 15.65 -0.28 9.54
CA LEU A 47 16.87 0.28 10.14
C LEU A 47 17.52 -0.70 11.11
N ALA A 48 16.72 -1.36 11.96
CA ALA A 48 17.22 -2.41 12.85
C ALA A 48 17.84 -3.58 12.07
N ALA A 49 17.12 -4.10 11.07
CA ALA A 49 17.63 -5.17 10.20
C ALA A 49 18.91 -4.79 9.44
N LYS A 50 19.08 -3.51 9.10
CA LYS A 50 20.30 -2.98 8.47
C LYS A 50 21.45 -2.89 9.47
N GLU A 51 21.21 -2.42 10.68
CA GLU A 51 22.20 -2.33 11.76
C GLU A 51 22.69 -3.72 12.19
N ASP A 52 21.77 -4.67 12.33
CA ASP A 52 22.03 -6.05 12.75
C ASP A 52 22.52 -6.96 11.61
N ASN A 53 22.68 -6.42 10.39
CA ASN A 53 23.04 -7.15 9.17
C ASN A 53 22.10 -8.34 8.87
N GLU A 54 20.81 -8.23 9.16
CA GLU A 54 19.79 -9.25 8.86
C GLU A 54 19.38 -9.27 7.37
N ILE A 55 19.60 -8.18 6.65
CA ILE A 55 19.35 -8.11 5.19
C ILE A 55 20.50 -8.83 4.48
N LYS A 56 20.25 -10.08 4.07
CA LYS A 56 21.26 -10.93 3.41
C LYS A 56 21.21 -10.81 1.90
N GLU A 57 22.39 -10.93 1.28
CA GLU A 57 22.51 -11.16 -0.17
C GLU A 57 21.82 -12.46 -0.57
N MET A 58 21.26 -12.49 -1.77
CA MET A 58 20.52 -13.62 -2.31
C MET A 58 20.88 -13.79 -3.79
N THR A 59 21.00 -15.04 -4.23
CA THR A 59 21.12 -15.38 -5.65
C THR A 59 19.84 -15.02 -6.41
N PRO A 60 19.90 -14.82 -7.74
CA PRO A 60 18.70 -14.58 -8.56
C PRO A 60 17.61 -15.64 -8.38
N GLU A 61 17.99 -16.90 -8.23
CA GLU A 61 17.11 -18.04 -8.02
C GLU A 61 16.39 -17.95 -6.66
N GLU A 62 17.13 -17.63 -5.58
CA GLU A 62 16.57 -17.41 -4.24
C GLU A 62 15.63 -16.19 -4.21
N ILE A 63 15.99 -15.11 -4.90
CA ILE A 63 15.13 -13.93 -5.06
C ILE A 63 13.83 -14.33 -5.77
N ALA A 64 13.91 -15.10 -6.85
CA ALA A 64 12.73 -15.54 -7.59
C ALA A 64 11.83 -16.46 -6.72
N ALA A 65 12.42 -17.40 -5.98
CA ALA A 65 11.70 -18.30 -5.09
C ALA A 65 11.01 -17.54 -3.94
N SER A 66 11.75 -16.67 -3.23
CA SER A 66 11.19 -15.86 -2.14
C SER A 66 10.11 -14.90 -2.60
N LYS A 67 10.25 -14.27 -3.79
CA LYS A 67 9.18 -13.44 -4.38
C LYS A 67 7.91 -14.24 -4.62
N ARG A 68 8.00 -15.49 -5.08
CA ARG A 68 6.83 -16.36 -5.28
C ARG A 68 6.17 -16.73 -3.96
N GLU A 69 6.95 -17.17 -2.99
CA GLU A 69 6.46 -17.55 -1.66
C GLU A 69 5.76 -16.38 -0.96
N CYS A 70 6.43 -15.23 -0.87
CA CYS A 70 5.87 -14.04 -0.22
C CYS A 70 4.64 -13.51 -0.96
N ARG A 71 4.63 -13.56 -2.29
CA ARG A 71 3.48 -13.11 -3.08
C ARG A 71 2.27 -14.01 -2.87
N ASP A 72 2.48 -15.32 -2.77
CA ASP A 72 1.41 -16.26 -2.50
C ASP A 72 0.78 -16.03 -1.12
N LEU A 73 1.63 -15.95 -0.10
CA LEU A 73 1.19 -15.68 1.27
C LEU A 73 0.50 -14.33 1.38
N PHE A 74 1.05 -13.29 0.75
CA PHE A 74 0.43 -11.97 0.69
C PHE A 74 -0.97 -12.02 0.06
N LEU A 75 -1.13 -12.72 -1.07
CA LEU A 75 -2.43 -12.83 -1.74
C LEU A 75 -3.45 -13.52 -0.83
N TYR A 76 -3.05 -14.59 -0.17
CA TYR A 76 -3.90 -15.32 0.75
C TYR A 76 -4.31 -14.47 1.97
N LEU A 77 -3.33 -13.91 2.70
CA LEU A 77 -3.60 -13.12 3.91
C LEU A 77 -4.38 -11.85 3.62
N PHE A 78 -4.15 -11.21 2.48
CA PHE A 78 -4.84 -9.97 2.10
C PHE A 78 -6.30 -10.22 1.69
N THR A 79 -6.80 -11.46 1.65
CA THR A 79 -8.23 -11.78 1.47
C THR A 79 -8.94 -12.25 2.74
N LYS A 80 -8.21 -12.74 3.75
CA LYS A 80 -8.76 -13.15 5.04
C LYS A 80 -9.30 -11.97 5.86
N PRO A 81 -10.34 -12.11 6.68
CA PRO A 81 -10.73 -11.07 7.64
C PRO A 81 -9.52 -10.48 8.40
N VAL A 82 -9.50 -9.17 8.62
CA VAL A 82 -8.32 -8.47 9.17
C VAL A 82 -8.03 -8.97 10.58
N GLU A 83 -9.09 -9.18 11.35
CA GLU A 83 -9.08 -9.65 12.73
C GLU A 83 -8.50 -11.07 12.84
N GLU A 84 -8.70 -11.90 11.82
CA GLU A 84 -8.26 -13.30 11.78
C GLU A 84 -6.83 -13.47 11.25
N SER A 85 -6.29 -12.45 10.56
CA SER A 85 -5.00 -12.56 9.86
C SER A 85 -3.93 -11.58 10.35
N LEU A 86 -4.22 -10.80 11.40
CA LEU A 86 -3.35 -9.72 11.86
C LEU A 86 -1.93 -10.18 12.21
N GLU A 87 -1.82 -11.28 12.96
CA GLU A 87 -0.53 -11.85 13.37
C GLU A 87 0.26 -12.39 12.16
N GLU A 88 -0.40 -13.18 11.31
CA GLU A 88 0.22 -13.72 10.09
C GLU A 88 0.68 -12.59 9.14
N GLN A 89 -0.11 -11.52 9.02
CA GLN A 89 0.24 -10.34 8.24
C GLN A 89 1.47 -9.65 8.81
N GLN A 90 1.54 -9.49 10.14
CA GLN A 90 2.69 -8.87 10.79
C GLN A 90 3.97 -9.71 10.62
N GLN A 91 3.87 -11.04 10.72
CA GLN A 91 4.97 -11.96 10.46
C GLN A 91 5.45 -11.89 8.99
N LEU A 92 4.51 -11.86 8.03
CA LEU A 92 4.84 -11.68 6.63
C LEU A 92 5.56 -10.35 6.38
N ILE A 93 5.07 -9.26 6.99
CA ILE A 93 5.69 -7.93 6.84
C ILE A 93 7.10 -7.91 7.42
N ASP A 94 7.31 -8.46 8.63
CA ASP A 94 8.65 -8.54 9.24
C ASP A 94 9.62 -9.31 8.34
N LYS A 95 9.18 -10.46 7.81
CA LYS A 95 9.93 -11.24 6.82
C LYS A 95 10.25 -10.40 5.57
N LEU A 96 9.25 -9.73 4.98
CA LEU A 96 9.40 -8.96 3.74
C LEU A 96 10.42 -7.82 3.89
N ILE A 97 10.38 -7.07 4.99
CA ILE A 97 11.28 -5.93 5.22
C ILE A 97 12.75 -6.34 5.21
N LYS A 98 13.05 -7.56 5.66
CA LYS A 98 14.40 -8.13 5.75
C LYS A 98 14.91 -8.70 4.42
N LEU A 99 14.06 -8.78 3.38
CA LEU A 99 14.46 -9.28 2.05
C LEU A 99 15.09 -8.15 1.21
N ILE A 100 16.29 -8.41 0.69
CA ILE A 100 17.09 -7.43 -0.07
C ILE A 100 16.34 -6.82 -1.28
N TRP A 101 15.43 -7.59 -1.89
CA TRP A 101 14.67 -7.16 -3.05
C TRP A 101 13.42 -6.33 -2.71
N PHE A 102 12.97 -6.29 -1.45
CA PHE A 102 11.65 -5.74 -1.10
C PHE A 102 11.60 -4.21 -1.22
N ARG A 103 12.69 -3.52 -0.85
CA ARG A 103 12.79 -2.06 -1.02
C ARG A 103 12.60 -1.62 -2.48
N GLU A 104 13.21 -2.34 -3.42
CA GLU A 104 13.04 -2.09 -4.86
C GLU A 104 11.58 -2.28 -5.30
N LYS A 105 10.85 -3.24 -4.70
CA LYS A 105 9.42 -3.40 -4.99
C LYS A 105 8.59 -2.27 -4.40
N ILE A 106 8.91 -1.77 -3.21
CA ILE A 106 8.26 -0.58 -2.66
C ILE A 106 8.43 0.61 -3.61
N ASP A 107 9.66 0.85 -4.08
CA ASP A 107 9.95 1.95 -5.02
C ASP A 107 9.14 1.79 -6.32
N TYR A 108 9.08 0.57 -6.88
CA TYR A 108 8.25 0.28 -8.04
C TYR A 108 6.76 0.59 -7.81
N ILE A 109 6.19 0.19 -6.66
CA ILE A 109 4.78 0.47 -6.34
C ILE A 109 4.56 1.98 -6.11
N LEU A 110 5.51 2.67 -5.48
CA LEU A 110 5.48 4.14 -5.35
C LEU A 110 5.49 4.84 -6.70
N ASP A 111 6.22 4.34 -7.70
CA ASP A 111 6.15 4.84 -9.07
C ASP A 111 4.77 4.62 -9.70
N GLN A 112 4.14 3.47 -9.43
CA GLN A 112 2.74 3.25 -9.84
C GLN A 112 1.77 4.22 -9.15
N VAL A 113 2.04 4.64 -7.91
CA VAL A 113 1.27 5.70 -7.22
C VAL A 113 1.47 7.05 -7.90
N ALA A 114 2.71 7.38 -8.29
CA ALA A 114 3.00 8.61 -9.02
C ALA A 114 2.25 8.71 -10.36
N ASN A 115 2.09 7.57 -11.03
CA ASN A 115 1.34 7.44 -12.29
C ASN A 115 -0.20 7.44 -12.13
N PHE A 116 -0.72 7.70 -10.92
CA PHE A 116 -2.16 7.79 -10.70
C PHE A 116 -2.76 8.95 -11.49
N LYS A 117 -3.58 8.62 -12.49
CA LYS A 117 -4.22 9.54 -13.45
C LYS A 117 -5.45 10.26 -12.88
N GLY A 118 -5.52 10.45 -11.56
CA GLY A 118 -6.54 11.29 -10.94
C GLY A 118 -6.35 12.77 -11.32
N TYR A 119 -6.82 13.66 -10.46
CA TYR A 119 -6.84 15.11 -10.67
C TYR A 119 -5.48 15.79 -10.40
N GLY A 120 -4.38 15.09 -10.70
CA GLY A 120 -3.04 15.68 -10.81
C GLY A 120 -2.13 15.60 -9.58
N TYR A 121 -2.46 14.80 -8.55
CA TYR A 121 -1.65 14.71 -7.32
C TYR A 121 -0.85 13.40 -7.14
N GLY A 122 -0.73 12.56 -8.18
CA GLY A 122 -0.02 11.28 -8.10
C GLY A 122 1.38 11.40 -7.48
N TYR A 123 2.19 12.35 -7.95
CA TYR A 123 3.52 12.62 -7.39
C TYR A 123 3.46 13.02 -5.91
N ALA A 124 2.51 13.86 -5.52
CA ALA A 124 2.33 14.26 -4.12
C ALA A 124 1.97 13.06 -3.24
N TYR A 125 1.09 12.15 -3.70
CA TYR A 125 0.78 10.92 -2.97
C TYR A 125 2.01 10.04 -2.80
N LYS A 126 2.78 9.80 -3.86
CA LYS A 126 4.06 9.07 -3.78
C LYS A 126 4.98 9.67 -2.72
N MET A 127 5.20 10.98 -2.78
CA MET A 127 6.16 11.64 -1.90
C MET A 127 5.68 11.70 -0.45
N ILE A 128 4.39 11.91 -0.21
CA ILE A 128 3.81 11.83 1.15
C ILE A 128 4.09 10.45 1.75
N ILE A 129 3.85 9.36 1.01
CA ILE A 129 4.08 8.00 1.52
C ILE A 129 5.57 7.74 1.73
N LYS A 130 6.39 8.04 0.72
CA LYS A 130 7.86 7.86 0.78
C LYS A 130 8.46 8.55 2.00
N MET A 131 8.23 9.86 2.14
CA MET A 131 8.84 10.66 3.21
C MET A 131 8.26 10.33 4.59
N SER A 132 6.98 9.90 4.66
CA SER A 132 6.36 9.55 5.94
C SER A 132 6.88 8.21 6.49
N TYR A 133 7.15 7.24 5.63
CA TYR A 133 7.31 5.84 6.06
C TYR A 133 8.56 5.11 5.55
N PHE A 134 9.07 5.45 4.36
CA PHE A 134 10.12 4.64 3.70
C PHE A 134 11.50 5.30 3.67
N ASP A 135 11.57 6.62 3.83
CA ASP A 135 12.85 7.30 4.01
C ASP A 135 13.51 6.90 5.33
N GLU A 136 14.80 6.60 5.27
CA GLU A 136 15.64 6.30 6.44
C GLU A 136 15.69 7.49 7.42
N VAL A 137 15.62 8.71 6.89
CA VAL A 137 15.58 9.94 7.70
C VAL A 137 14.13 10.26 8.08
N TYR A 138 13.86 10.26 9.39
CA TYR A 138 12.59 10.72 9.92
C TYR A 138 12.34 12.20 9.59
N ARG A 139 11.11 12.52 9.20
CA ARG A 139 10.64 13.89 8.96
C ARG A 139 9.33 14.11 9.66
N THR A 140 9.14 15.29 10.24
CA THR A 140 7.86 15.62 10.83
C THR A 140 6.81 15.80 9.73
N ASN A 141 5.53 15.66 10.06
CA ASN A 141 4.46 15.95 9.11
C ASN A 141 4.58 17.37 8.52
N LYS A 142 5.06 18.32 9.32
CA LYS A 142 5.30 19.71 8.91
C LYS A 142 6.35 19.80 7.82
N ASP A 143 7.52 19.22 8.05
CA ASP A 143 8.61 19.23 7.07
C ASP A 143 8.18 18.60 5.74
N ILE A 144 7.35 17.55 5.81
CA ILE A 144 6.82 16.91 4.61
C ILE A 144 5.92 17.86 3.84
N TYR A 145 4.85 18.40 4.43
CA TYR A 145 3.94 19.26 3.65
C TYR A 145 4.59 20.59 3.23
N ASP A 146 5.54 21.13 4.00
CA ASP A 146 6.28 22.35 3.64
C ASP A 146 7.23 22.10 2.44
N SER A 147 7.70 20.86 2.25
CA SER A 147 8.61 20.47 1.14
C SER A 147 7.93 20.14 -0.20
N LEU A 148 6.62 19.84 -0.20
CA LEU A 148 5.90 19.33 -1.39
C LEU A 148 5.23 20.42 -2.24
N GLY A 149 5.48 21.69 -1.92
CA GLY A 149 4.99 22.84 -2.67
C GLY A 149 3.51 23.16 -2.43
N PRO A 150 2.94 24.10 -3.20
CA PRO A 150 1.67 24.76 -2.87
C PRO A 150 0.43 23.85 -2.90
N GLY A 151 0.52 22.68 -3.54
CA GLY A 151 -0.57 21.70 -3.64
C GLY A 151 -0.79 20.86 -2.37
N VAL A 152 0.16 20.86 -1.44
CA VAL A 152 0.08 20.12 -0.18
C VAL A 152 0.18 21.12 0.96
N LYS A 153 -0.85 21.18 1.81
CA LYS A 153 -0.93 22.10 2.95
C LYS A 153 -1.35 21.33 4.18
N LYS A 154 -1.07 21.86 5.37
CA LYS A 154 -1.51 21.28 6.65
C LYS A 154 -2.98 20.85 6.66
N THR A 155 -3.87 21.65 6.05
CA THR A 155 -5.32 21.41 6.00
C THR A 155 -5.75 20.22 5.14
N ASN A 156 -4.97 19.84 4.12
CA ASN A 156 -5.31 18.72 3.23
C ASN A 156 -4.33 17.54 3.32
N PHE A 157 -3.22 17.71 4.06
CA PHE A 157 -2.15 16.73 4.16
C PHE A 157 -2.62 15.35 4.64
N TYR A 158 -3.40 15.31 5.72
CA TYR A 158 -3.87 14.04 6.30
C TYR A 158 -4.86 13.31 5.37
N ALA A 159 -5.73 14.06 4.70
CA ALA A 159 -6.62 13.51 3.67
C ALA A 159 -5.82 12.94 2.50
N LYS A 160 -4.84 13.69 1.99
CA LYS A 160 -3.95 13.23 0.91
C LYS A 160 -3.10 12.03 1.32
N ARG A 161 -2.63 11.98 2.57
CA ARG A 161 -1.95 10.82 3.14
C ARG A 161 -2.85 9.59 3.14
N LYS A 162 -4.11 9.72 3.58
CA LYS A 162 -5.09 8.62 3.53
C LYS A 162 -5.25 8.11 2.10
N THR A 163 -5.45 8.99 1.12
CA THR A 163 -5.53 8.63 -0.30
C THR A 163 -4.27 7.93 -0.79
N GLY A 164 -3.08 8.44 -0.45
CA GLY A 164 -1.80 7.81 -0.81
C GLY A 164 -1.64 6.40 -0.24
N ILE A 165 -2.09 6.17 1.00
CA ILE A 165 -2.06 4.84 1.65
C ILE A 165 -2.96 3.87 0.88
N LEU A 166 -4.20 4.28 0.55
CA LEU A 166 -5.12 3.46 -0.23
C LEU A 166 -4.53 3.10 -1.59
N LEU A 167 -4.00 4.09 -2.32
CA LEU A 167 -3.38 3.90 -3.63
C LEU A 167 -2.18 2.96 -3.55
N PHE A 168 -1.32 3.10 -2.54
CA PHE A 168 -0.16 2.25 -2.36
C PHE A 168 -0.56 0.80 -2.07
N GLY A 169 -1.46 0.58 -1.10
CA GLY A 169 -1.94 -0.76 -0.74
C GLY A 169 -2.63 -1.47 -1.90
N ILE A 170 -3.56 -0.79 -2.58
CA ILE A 170 -4.30 -1.43 -3.68
C ILE A 170 -3.43 -1.71 -4.90
N LYS A 171 -2.42 -0.87 -5.18
CA LYS A 171 -1.46 -1.11 -6.25
C LYS A 171 -0.53 -2.27 -5.93
N MET A 172 -0.15 -2.45 -4.66
CA MET A 172 0.59 -3.62 -4.21
C MET A 172 -0.21 -4.91 -4.42
N TRP A 173 -1.50 -4.93 -4.04
CA TRP A 173 -2.42 -6.04 -4.31
C TRP A 173 -2.51 -6.35 -5.81
N ARG A 174 -2.88 -5.36 -6.63
CA ARG A 174 -3.05 -5.55 -8.08
C ARG A 174 -1.76 -6.03 -8.75
N TYR A 175 -0.60 -5.54 -8.31
CA TYR A 175 0.69 -6.01 -8.80
C TYR A 175 0.95 -7.49 -8.47
N ALA A 176 0.76 -7.87 -7.20
CA ALA A 176 0.92 -9.25 -6.76
C ALA A 176 0.00 -10.20 -7.53
N LEU A 177 -1.28 -9.84 -7.65
CA LEU A 177 -2.27 -10.63 -8.36
C LEU A 177 -1.91 -10.80 -9.84
N ARG A 178 -1.53 -9.71 -10.51
CA ARG A 178 -1.10 -9.74 -11.92
C ARG A 178 0.12 -10.64 -12.11
N ARG A 179 1.17 -10.49 -11.30
CA ARG A 179 2.39 -11.30 -11.38
C ARG A 179 2.13 -12.78 -11.15
N GLN A 180 1.22 -13.11 -10.23
CA GLN A 180 0.82 -14.48 -9.98
C GLN A 180 0.13 -15.11 -11.20
N LYS A 181 -0.78 -14.37 -11.86
CA LYS A 181 -1.44 -14.79 -13.10
C LYS A 181 -0.46 -14.97 -14.26
N GLU A 182 0.39 -13.98 -14.50
CA GLU A 182 1.41 -14.02 -15.57
C GLU A 182 2.33 -15.25 -15.44
N GLU A 183 2.75 -15.61 -14.22
CA GLU A 183 3.62 -16.79 -14.01
C GLU A 183 2.87 -18.12 -14.15
N MET A 184 1.59 -18.19 -13.80
CA MET A 184 0.74 -19.38 -14.06
C MET A 184 0.52 -19.56 -15.57
N GLU A 185 0.21 -18.47 -16.28
CA GLU A 185 0.00 -18.47 -17.74
C GLU A 185 1.27 -18.86 -18.50
N ALA A 186 2.44 -18.44 -18.01
CA ALA A 186 3.73 -18.82 -18.57
C ALA A 186 4.18 -20.25 -18.20
N GLY A 187 3.43 -20.98 -17.38
CA GLY A 187 3.79 -22.33 -16.91
C GLY A 187 4.99 -22.37 -15.96
N ILE A 188 5.39 -21.22 -15.40
CA ILE A 188 6.51 -21.11 -14.44
C ILE A 188 6.10 -21.70 -13.08
N ILE A 189 4.83 -21.56 -12.73
CA ILE A 189 4.22 -22.15 -11.53
C ILE A 189 2.94 -22.91 -11.91
N PRO A 190 2.54 -23.92 -11.13
CA PRO A 190 1.29 -24.64 -11.37
C PRO A 190 0.07 -23.71 -11.30
N TYR A 191 -0.94 -24.02 -12.10
CA TYR A 191 -2.24 -23.37 -11.98
C TYR A 191 -2.83 -23.67 -10.59
N LYS A 192 -3.39 -22.64 -9.98
CA LYS A 192 -4.16 -22.76 -8.74
C LYS A 192 -5.24 -21.70 -8.68
N GLU A 193 -6.26 -21.98 -7.89
CA GLU A 193 -7.30 -21.00 -7.60
C GLU A 193 -6.69 -19.84 -6.81
N LEU A 194 -6.99 -18.62 -7.25
CA LEU A 194 -6.59 -17.41 -6.56
C LEU A 194 -7.63 -17.08 -5.50
N PRO A 195 -7.21 -16.61 -4.32
CA PRO A 195 -8.14 -16.30 -3.25
C PRO A 195 -9.09 -15.17 -3.67
N ASP A 196 -10.37 -15.35 -3.38
CA ASP A 196 -11.41 -14.34 -3.63
C ASP A 196 -11.61 -13.48 -2.39
N PRO A 197 -11.69 -12.15 -2.50
CA PRO A 197 -11.98 -11.27 -1.37
C PRO A 197 -13.31 -11.63 -0.70
N GLN A 198 -13.27 -11.91 0.61
CA GLN A 198 -14.43 -12.36 1.37
C GLN A 198 -15.30 -11.21 1.93
N GLU A 199 -15.18 -10.01 1.38
CA GLU A 199 -15.79 -8.81 1.95
C GLU A 199 -17.14 -8.48 1.31
N ASN A 200 -18.17 -8.26 2.14
CA ASN A 200 -19.47 -7.81 1.64
C ASN A 200 -19.45 -6.31 1.33
N LEU A 201 -19.23 -5.97 0.06
CA LEU A 201 -19.19 -4.58 -0.40
C LEU A 201 -20.57 -3.93 -0.57
N ARG A 202 -21.67 -4.69 -0.47
CA ARG A 202 -23.04 -4.19 -0.75
C ARG A 202 -23.54 -3.22 0.32
N ASP A 203 -23.04 -3.35 1.54
CA ASP A 203 -23.45 -2.53 2.68
C ASP A 203 -22.62 -1.25 2.80
N LEU A 204 -21.64 -1.04 1.92
CA LEU A 204 -20.82 0.16 1.91
C LEU A 204 -21.59 1.36 1.29
N PRO A 205 -21.40 2.58 1.83
CA PRO A 205 -22.03 3.77 1.27
C PRO A 205 -21.61 3.98 -0.20
N PRO A 206 -22.51 4.48 -1.08
CA PRO A 206 -22.16 4.78 -2.47
C PRO A 206 -20.95 5.71 -2.58
N ILE A 207 -20.08 5.49 -3.57
CA ILE A 207 -18.83 6.26 -3.74
C ILE A 207 -19.13 7.77 -3.91
N GLU A 208 -20.25 8.08 -4.56
CA GLU A 208 -20.73 9.44 -4.82
C GLU A 208 -21.11 10.19 -3.53
N SER A 209 -21.42 9.43 -2.47
CA SER A 209 -21.76 9.97 -1.15
C SER A 209 -20.55 10.21 -0.23
N LEU A 210 -19.35 9.78 -0.65
CA LEU A 210 -18.09 9.93 0.10
C LEU A 210 -17.45 11.31 -0.06
#